data_AF-A0A972JSW0-F1
#
_entry.id   AF-A0A972JSW0-F1
#
_cell.length_a   1.000
_cell.length_b   1.000
_cell.length_c   1.000
_cell.angle_alpha   90.00
_cell.angle_beta   90.00
_cell.angle_gamma   90.00
#
_symmetry.space_group_name_H-M   'P 1'
#
loop_
_entity.id
_entity.type
_entity.pdbx_description
1 polymer ?
#
loop_
_entity_poly.entity_id
_entity_poly.type
_entity_poly.pdbx_seq_one_letter_code
_entity_poly.pdbx_strand_id
1 'polypeptide(L)'
;MNIGKAISYVFEDERWISKVLLGGLIAAIPILNFAAIGYMIKTARNVAYGNPRPLPEWGEDFGDTFMLGFHGFVISRCMHSPSSLLRFSSVACWEHLLVRMEAKRQRKPLLSYGTVYFFLCLPLVCISHGCLSMLPMLVTLCLITP
;
A
#
# COMPACT_ATOMS: atom_id res chain seq x y z
N MET A 1 -13.74 20.02 8.42
CA MET A 1 -13.82 18.54 8.28
C MET A 1 -14.57 18.00 9.49
N ASN A 2 -15.75 17.40 9.30
CA ASN A 2 -16.53 16.83 10.41
C ASN A 2 -16.10 15.36 10.61
N ILE A 3 -15.16 15.14 11.53
CA ILE A 3 -14.62 13.80 11.84
C ILE A 3 -15.73 12.85 12.30
N GLY A 4 -16.75 13.34 13.01
CA GLY A 4 -17.91 12.54 13.39
C GLY A 4 -18.65 11.95 12.19
N LYS A 5 -18.86 12.75 11.12
CA LYS A 5 -19.51 12.27 9.89
C LYS A 5 -18.69 11.21 9.16
N ALA A 6 -17.36 11.28 9.24
CA ALA A 6 -16.46 10.33 8.60
C ALA A 6 -16.50 8.92 9.22
N ILE A 7 -17.05 8.77 10.42
CA ILE A 7 -17.24 7.46 11.06
C ILE A 7 -18.73 7.07 11.06
N SER A 8 -19.62 8.04 11.26
CA SER A 8 -21.07 7.79 11.29
C SER A 8 -21.66 7.39 9.93
N TYR A 9 -21.09 7.82 8.80
CA TYR A 9 -21.64 7.53 7.47
C TYR A 9 -21.76 6.03 7.18
N VAL A 10 -20.92 5.20 7.79
CA VAL A 10 -20.97 3.74 7.62
C VAL A 10 -22.21 3.17 8.31
N PHE A 11 -22.58 3.71 9.47
CA PHE A 11 -23.70 3.25 10.29
C PHE A 11 -25.05 3.87 9.87
N GLU A 12 -25.02 4.93 9.05
CA GLU A 12 -26.21 5.60 8.50
C GLU A 12 -26.88 4.83 7.36
N ASP A 13 -26.24 3.78 6.82
CA ASP A 13 -26.77 2.95 5.74
C ASP A 13 -27.63 1.80 6.29
N GLU A 14 -28.89 1.65 5.86
CA GLU A 14 -29.80 0.58 6.32
C GLU A 14 -29.21 -0.83 6.16
N ARG A 15 -28.32 -1.03 5.18
CA ARG A 15 -27.70 -2.33 4.87
C ARG A 15 -26.23 -2.39 5.29
N TRP A 16 -25.81 -1.56 6.25
CA TRP A 16 -24.41 -1.48 6.69
C TRP A 16 -23.82 -2.82 7.16
N ILE A 17 -24.58 -3.61 7.93
CA ILE A 17 -24.14 -4.93 8.40
C ILE A 17 -23.84 -5.84 7.23
N SER A 18 -24.75 -5.92 6.25
CA SER A 18 -24.55 -6.76 5.06
C SER A 18 -23.33 -6.30 4.27
N LYS A 19 -23.12 -4.99 4.09
CA LYS A 19 -21.98 -4.43 3.34
C LYS A 19 -20.64 -4.68 4.05
N VAL A 20 -20.58 -4.50 5.36
CA VAL A 20 -19.37 -4.74 6.17
C VAL A 20 -19.06 -6.23 6.27
N LEU A 21 -20.07 -7.09 6.45
CA LEU A 21 -19.89 -8.52 6.52
C LEU A 21 -19.44 -9.11 5.18
N LEU A 22 -20.05 -8.67 4.07
CA LEU A 22 -19.59 -9.07 2.73
C LEU A 22 -18.17 -8.57 2.46
N GLY A 23 -17.87 -7.32 2.82
CA GLY A 23 -16.53 -6.76 2.69
C GLY A 23 -15.49 -7.50 3.52
N GLY A 24 -15.82 -7.92 4.74
CA GLY A 24 -14.97 -8.74 5.60
C GLY A 24 -14.76 -10.15 5.05
N LEU A 25 -15.81 -10.78 4.49
CA LEU A 25 -15.72 -12.10 3.87
C LEU A 25 -14.88 -12.07 2.58
N ILE A 26 -15.02 -11.00 1.79
CA ILE A 26 -14.20 -10.71 0.61
C ILE A 26 -12.74 -10.48 1.02
N ALA A 27 -12.48 -9.71 2.08
CA ALA A 27 -11.13 -9.45 2.56
C ALA A 27 -10.43 -10.71 3.12
N ALA A 28 -11.21 -11.67 3.64
CA ALA A 28 -10.69 -12.97 4.10
C ALA A 28 -10.14 -13.82 2.95
N ILE A 29 -10.55 -13.58 1.70
CA ILE A 29 -10.04 -14.24 0.50
C ILE A 29 -8.96 -13.35 -0.12
N PRO A 30 -7.67 -13.74 -0.10
CA PRO A 30 -6.56 -12.88 -0.54
C PRO A 30 -6.70 -12.35 -1.96
N ILE A 31 -7.32 -13.14 -2.84
CA ILE A 31 -7.57 -12.78 -4.24
C ILE A 31 -8.67 -11.72 -4.34
N LEU A 32 -9.69 -11.75 -3.48
CA LEU A 32 -10.77 -10.78 -3.52
C LEU A 32 -10.42 -9.44 -2.84
N ASN A 33 -9.25 -9.33 -2.20
CA ASN A 33 -8.75 -8.04 -1.69
C ASN A 33 -8.63 -6.98 -2.79
N PHE A 34 -8.45 -7.36 -4.06
CA PHE A 34 -8.48 -6.41 -5.16
C PHE A 34 -9.87 -5.75 -5.30
N ALA A 35 -10.96 -6.51 -5.14
CA ALA A 35 -12.31 -5.93 -5.11
C ALA A 35 -12.51 -5.00 -3.91
N ALA A 36 -11.94 -5.32 -2.75
CA ALA A 36 -11.98 -4.44 -1.58
C ALA A 36 -11.26 -3.09 -1.86
N ILE A 37 -10.11 -3.12 -2.55
CA ILE A 37 -9.40 -1.91 -2.97
C ILE A 37 -10.24 -1.09 -3.95
N GLY A 38 -10.82 -1.73 -4.97
CA GLY A 38 -11.72 -1.04 -5.91
C GLY A 38 -12.95 -0.43 -5.23
N TYR A 39 -13.51 -1.12 -4.22
CA TYR A 39 -14.65 -0.64 -3.44
C TYR A 39 -14.27 0.59 -2.61
N MET A 40 -13.09 0.60 -2.01
CA MET A 40 -12.55 1.78 -1.32
C MET A 40 -12.38 2.97 -2.26
N ILE A 41 -11.88 2.75 -3.49
CA ILE A 41 -11.73 3.80 -4.50
C ILE A 41 -13.10 4.37 -4.91
N LYS A 42 -14.10 3.52 -5.18
CA LYS A 42 -15.47 3.97 -5.48
C LYS A 42 -16.09 4.74 -4.30
N THR A 43 -15.88 4.27 -3.08
CA THR A 43 -16.37 4.96 -1.86
C THR A 43 -15.72 6.34 -1.71
N ALA A 44 -14.40 6.42 -1.85
CA ALA A 44 -13.66 7.68 -1.79
C ALA A 44 -14.13 8.67 -2.88
N ARG A 45 -14.40 8.17 -4.09
CA ARG A 45 -14.95 8.96 -5.20
C ARG A 45 -16.36 9.50 -4.88
N ASN A 46 -17.23 8.66 -4.33
CA ASN A 46 -18.57 9.09 -3.93
C ASN A 46 -18.54 10.14 -2.81
N VAL A 47 -17.61 10.02 -1.86
CA VAL A 47 -17.36 11.03 -0.82
C VAL A 47 -16.86 12.33 -1.44
N ALA A 48 -15.93 12.25 -2.39
CA ALA A 48 -15.38 13.43 -3.09
C ALA A 48 -16.45 14.20 -3.89
N TYR A 49 -17.40 13.50 -4.50
CA TYR A 49 -18.55 14.12 -5.18
C TYR A 49 -19.69 14.54 -4.23
N GLY A 50 -19.55 14.33 -2.92
CA GLY A 50 -20.58 14.71 -1.95
C GLY A 50 -21.88 13.89 -2.06
N ASN A 51 -21.79 12.66 -2.57
CA ASN A 51 -22.96 11.79 -2.72
C ASN A 51 -23.57 11.47 -1.33
N PRO A 52 -24.89 11.65 -1.13
CA PRO A 52 -25.54 11.37 0.15
C PRO A 52 -25.44 9.91 0.60
N ARG A 53 -25.19 8.95 -0.31
CA ARG A 53 -24.95 7.55 0.01
C ARG A 53 -23.61 7.10 -0.56
N PRO A 54 -22.51 7.23 0.21
CA PRO A 54 -21.17 7.00 -0.34
C PRO A 54 -20.80 5.52 -0.51
N LEU A 55 -21.46 4.59 0.18
CA LEU A 55 -21.17 3.16 0.08
C LEU A 55 -21.81 2.52 -1.17
N PRO A 56 -21.01 2.09 -2.17
CA PRO A 56 -21.55 1.39 -3.34
C PRO A 56 -22.15 0.03 -2.95
N GLU A 57 -23.09 -0.48 -3.74
CA GLU A 57 -23.58 -1.85 -3.56
C GLU A 57 -22.61 -2.85 -4.20
N TRP A 58 -22.37 -3.99 -3.53
CA TRP A 58 -21.48 -5.02 -4.05
C TRP A 58 -22.03 -5.74 -5.29
N GLY A 59 -23.35 -5.73 -5.51
CA GLY A 59 -24.03 -6.63 -6.45
C GLY A 59 -24.09 -6.17 -7.91
N GLU A 60 -24.12 -4.87 -8.20
CA GLU A 60 -24.36 -4.38 -9.56
C GLU A 60 -23.08 -4.43 -10.43
N ASP A 61 -21.92 -4.07 -9.87
CA ASP A 61 -20.67 -3.91 -10.61
C ASP A 61 -19.48 -4.62 -9.92
N PHE A 62 -19.68 -5.82 -9.38
CA PHE A 62 -18.61 -6.53 -8.66
C PHE A 62 -17.37 -6.75 -9.54
N GLY A 63 -17.59 -7.18 -10.79
CA GLY A 63 -16.54 -7.44 -11.77
C GLY A 63 -15.72 -6.18 -12.09
N ASP A 64 -16.39 -5.06 -12.35
CA ASP A 64 -15.72 -3.79 -12.64
C ASP A 64 -14.95 -3.26 -11.43
N THR A 65 -15.49 -3.46 -10.22
CA THR A 65 -14.83 -3.07 -8.97
C THR A 65 -13.58 -3.92 -8.71
N PHE A 66 -13.64 -5.22 -8.99
CA PHE A 66 -12.49 -6.12 -8.96
C PHE A 66 -11.44 -5.72 -9.99
N MET A 67 -11.85 -5.51 -11.24
CA MET A 67 -10.95 -5.10 -12.32
C MET A 67 -10.31 -3.75 -12.02
N LEU A 68 -11.04 -2.78 -11.47
CA LEU A 68 -10.51 -1.48 -11.06
C LEU A 68 -9.37 -1.64 -10.03
N GLY A 69 -9.59 -2.47 -9.00
CA GLY A 69 -8.56 -2.76 -8.00
C GLY A 69 -7.38 -3.54 -8.57
N PHE A 70 -7.62 -4.46 -9.50
CA PHE A 70 -6.57 -5.22 -10.19
C PHE A 70 -5.71 -4.32 -11.08
N HIS A 71 -6.31 -3.43 -11.87
CA HIS A 71 -5.57 -2.45 -12.68
C HIS A 71 -4.77 -1.51 -11.80
N GLY A 72 -5.35 -1.01 -10.70
CA GLY A 72 -4.62 -0.20 -9.72
C GLY A 72 -3.42 -0.95 -9.11
N PHE A 73 -3.59 -2.24 -8.80
CA PHE A 73 -2.50 -3.09 -8.33
C PHE A 73 -1.41 -3.29 -9.39
N VAL A 74 -1.77 -3.61 -10.63
CA VAL A 74 -0.82 -3.81 -11.73
C VAL A 74 -0.03 -2.53 -12.00
N ILE A 75 -0.69 -1.37 -12.11
CA ILE A 75 -0.04 -0.07 -12.32
C ILE A 75 0.93 0.25 -11.18
N SER A 76 0.49 0.06 -9.93
CA SER A 76 1.34 0.26 -8.75
C SER A 76 2.56 -0.66 -8.75
N ARG A 77 2.36 -1.95 -9.08
CA ARG A 77 3.45 -2.93 -9.19
C ARG A 77 4.42 -2.59 -10.33
N CYS A 78 3.93 -2.17 -11.49
CA CYS A 78 4.76 -1.75 -12.62
C CYS A 78 5.63 -0.53 -12.27
N MET A 79 5.04 0.51 -11.66
CA MET A 79 5.75 1.73 -11.27
C MET A 79 6.75 1.51 -10.14
N HIS A 80 6.46 0.59 -9.22
CA HIS A 80 7.35 0.28 -8.10
C HIS A 80 8.51 -0.63 -8.49
N SER A 81 8.37 -1.41 -9.57
CA SER A 81 9.36 -2.39 -10.00
C SER A 81 10.78 -1.83 -10.22
N PRO A 82 11.00 -0.66 -10.86
CA PRO A 82 12.35 -0.14 -11.10
C PRO A 82 12.99 0.36 -9.81
N SER A 83 12.20 1.02 -8.95
CA SER A 83 12.68 1.54 -7.68
C SER A 83 13.08 0.45 -6.68
N SER A 84 12.44 -0.72 -6.77
CA SER A 84 12.73 -1.86 -5.91
C SER A 84 14.04 -2.54 -6.31
N LEU A 85 14.30 -2.68 -7.61
CA LEU A 85 15.52 -3.30 -8.12
C LEU A 85 16.77 -2.47 -7.80
N LEU A 86 16.68 -1.14 -7.98
CA LEU A 86 17.77 -0.22 -7.66
C LEU A 86 18.13 -0.29 -6.17
N ARG A 87 17.13 -0.24 -5.28
CA ARG A 87 17.33 -0.35 -3.83
C ARG A 87 17.94 -1.69 -3.41
N PHE A 88 17.49 -2.77 -4.03
CA PHE A 88 18.02 -4.10 -3.73
C PHE A 88 19.51 -4.18 -4.10
N SER A 89 19.90 -3.65 -5.26
CA SER A 89 21.29 -3.60 -5.69
C SER A 89 22.17 -2.73 -4.79
N SER A 90 21.67 -1.58 -4.32
CA SER A 90 22.43 -0.68 -3.44
C SER A 90 22.66 -1.26 -2.05
N VAL A 91 21.65 -1.93 -1.47
CA VAL A 91 21.78 -2.58 -0.15
C VAL A 91 22.71 -3.79 -0.26
N ALA A 92 22.53 -4.64 -1.27
CA ALA A 92 23.41 -5.80 -1.47
C ALA A 92 24.88 -5.40 -1.70
N CYS A 93 25.13 -4.32 -2.46
CA CYS A 93 26.46 -3.78 -2.69
C CYS A 93 27.10 -3.25 -1.39
N TRP A 94 26.31 -2.53 -0.58
CA TRP A 94 26.77 -1.98 0.69
C TRP A 94 27.18 -3.06 1.69
N GLU A 95 26.34 -4.08 1.87
CA GLU A 95 26.65 -5.22 2.74
C GLU A 95 27.92 -5.96 2.26
N HIS A 96 28.04 -6.22 0.95
CA HIS A 96 29.23 -6.87 0.40
C HIS A 96 30.51 -6.06 0.57
N LEU A 97 30.43 -4.73 0.42
CA LEU A 97 31.58 -3.84 0.62
C LEU A 97 32.00 -3.82 2.09
N LEU A 98 31.05 -3.73 3.02
CA LEU A 98 31.34 -3.75 4.46
C LEU A 98 32.08 -5.04 4.84
N VAL A 99 31.57 -6.22 4.44
CA VAL A 99 32.21 -7.52 4.69
C VAL A 99 33.65 -7.57 4.13
N ARG A 100 33.88 -7.01 2.94
CA ARG A 100 35.23 -6.94 2.35
C ARG A 100 36.17 -6.01 3.10
N MET A 101 35.66 -4.92 3.67
CA MET A 101 36.45 -4.01 4.49
C MET A 101 36.81 -4.64 5.84
N GLU A 102 35.95 -5.49 6.40
CA GLU A 102 36.25 -6.25 7.62
C GLU A 102 37.36 -7.27 7.39
N ALA A 103 37.30 -8.01 6.27
CA ALA A 103 38.26 -9.07 5.95
C ALA A 103 39.71 -8.57 5.85
N LYS A 104 39.94 -7.28 5.54
CA LYS A 104 41.28 -6.68 5.49
C LYS A 104 41.78 -6.11 6.84
N ARG A 105 40.94 -5.97 7.87
CA ARG A 105 41.27 -5.23 9.10
C ARG A 105 41.47 -6.17 10.30
N GLN A 106 42.73 -6.44 10.65
CA GLN A 106 43.19 -7.37 11.72
C GLN A 106 42.87 -6.98 13.20
N ARG A 107 41.97 -6.03 13.49
CA ARG A 107 41.58 -5.68 14.89
C ARG A 107 40.24 -6.33 15.24
N LYS A 108 40.13 -6.76 16.52
CA LYS A 108 38.97 -7.30 17.29
C LYS A 108 37.56 -7.09 16.69
N PRO A 109 36.63 -8.04 16.91
CA PRO A 109 35.50 -8.31 16.01
C PRO A 109 34.66 -7.07 15.74
N LEU A 110 34.79 -6.61 14.50
CA LEU A 110 33.97 -5.61 13.82
C LEU A 110 32.51 -6.09 13.61
N LEU A 111 32.21 -7.33 13.99
CA LEU A 111 30.90 -8.00 13.91
C LEU A 111 29.76 -7.23 14.61
N SER A 112 30.07 -6.37 15.59
CA SER A 112 29.07 -5.53 16.26
C SER A 112 28.66 -4.30 15.44
N TYR A 113 29.60 -3.63 14.76
CA TYR A 113 29.30 -2.36 14.08
C TYR A 113 28.57 -2.54 12.74
N GLY A 114 28.91 -3.54 11.93
CA GLY A 114 28.19 -3.82 10.67
C GLY A 114 26.73 -4.20 10.93
N THR A 115 26.49 -5.05 11.92
CA THR A 115 25.15 -5.46 12.35
C THR A 115 24.35 -4.27 12.89
N VAL A 116 24.95 -3.44 13.77
CA VAL A 116 24.31 -2.23 14.31
C VAL A 116 24.00 -1.24 13.20
N TYR A 117 24.89 -1.06 12.22
CA TYR A 117 24.68 -0.16 11.10
C TYR A 117 23.57 -0.64 10.16
N PHE A 118 23.47 -1.95 9.91
CA PHE A 118 22.34 -2.55 9.18
C PHE A 118 21.01 -2.24 9.88
N PHE A 119 20.91 -2.51 11.19
CA PHE A 119 19.70 -2.20 11.97
C PHE A 119 19.40 -0.70 12.06
N LEU A 120 20.42 0.17 12.00
CA LEU A 120 20.27 1.63 12.00
C LEU A 120 19.80 2.18 10.64
N CYS A 121 20.26 1.60 9.52
CA CYS A 121 19.91 2.03 8.17
C CYS A 121 18.62 1.37 7.64
N LEU A 122 18.24 0.20 8.14
CA LEU A 122 16.98 -0.48 7.82
C LEU A 122 15.74 0.45 7.93
N PRO A 123 15.55 1.23 9.03
CA PRO A 123 14.40 2.14 9.11
C PRO A 123 14.45 3.25 8.07
N LEU A 124 15.62 3.78 7.69
CA LEU A 124 15.75 4.81 6.65
C LEU A 124 15.39 4.26 5.25
N VAL A 125 15.77 3.01 4.96
CA VAL A 125 15.37 2.32 3.73
C VAL A 125 13.87 2.05 3.72
N CYS A 126 13.28 1.66 4.86
CA CYS A 126 11.84 1.48 4.99
C CYS A 126 11.07 2.81 4.84
N ILE A 127 11.56 3.90 5.43
CA ILE A 127 10.94 5.24 5.32
C ILE A 127 11.00 5.74 3.88
N SER A 128 12.15 5.63 3.22
CA SER A 128 12.30 6.02 1.80
C SER A 128 11.44 5.15 0.89
N HIS A 129 11.27 3.86 1.20
CA HIS A 129 10.33 2.98 0.49
C HIS A 129 8.87 3.37 0.73
N GLY A 130 8.49 3.65 1.97
CA GLY A 130 7.15 4.14 2.31
C GLY A 130 6.82 5.42 1.55
N CYS A 131 7.74 6.38 1.57
CA CYS A 131 7.59 7.65 0.85
C CYS A 131 7.46 7.45 -0.67
N LEU A 132 8.29 6.58 -1.27
CA LEU A 132 8.18 6.27 -2.69
C LEU A 132 6.90 5.49 -3.05
N SER A 133 6.33 4.73 -2.11
CA SER A 133 5.08 3.99 -2.33
C SER A 133 3.83 4.87 -2.23
N MET A 134 3.91 6.05 -1.61
CA MET A 134 2.81 7.01 -1.58
C MET A 134 2.64 7.75 -2.91
N LEU A 135 3.72 7.97 -3.66
CA LEU A 135 3.70 8.60 -4.99
C LEU A 135 2.79 7.87 -6.00
N PRO A 136 2.92 6.55 -6.24
CA PRO A 136 2.06 5.85 -7.18
C PRO A 136 0.62 5.76 -6.68
N MET A 137 0.37 5.78 -5.37
CA MET A 137 -1.00 5.80 -4.84
C MET A 137 -1.71 7.12 -5.17
N LEU A 138 -1.01 8.26 -5.01
CA LEU A 138 -1.48 9.58 -5.44
C LEU A 138 -1.67 9.69 -6.95
N VAL A 139 -0.72 9.19 -7.74
CA VAL A 139 -0.81 9.19 -9.20
C VAL A 139 -1.91 8.27 -9.70
N THR A 140 -2.10 7.10 -9.08
CA THR A 140 -3.20 6.17 -9.39
C THR A 140 -4.55 6.78 -9.01
N LEU A 141 -4.63 7.48 -7.87
CA LEU A 141 -5.83 8.25 -7.52
C LEU A 141 -6.13 9.29 -8.60
N CYS A 142 -5.14 10.12 -8.99
CA CYS A 142 -5.29 11.15 -10.01
C CYS A 142 -5.59 10.63 -11.42
N LEU A 143 -5.05 9.47 -11.82
CA LEU A 143 -5.28 8.88 -13.14
C LEU A 143 -6.61 8.13 -13.24
N ILE A 144 -7.16 7.68 -12.10
CA ILE A 144 -8.42 6.92 -12.03
C ILE A 144 -9.60 7.84 -11.69
N THR A 145 -9.38 9.02 -11.11
CA THR A 145 -10.39 10.08 -11.00
C THR A 145 -10.46 10.90 -12.30
N PRO A 146 -11.59 10.92 -13.03
CA PRO A 146 -11.82 11.88 -14.10
C PRO A 146 -12.07 13.29 -13.55
#